data_AF-A0A958YRM7-F1
#
_entry.id   AF-A0A958YRM7-F1
#
_cell.length_a   1.000
_cell.length_b   1.000
_cell.length_c   1.000
_cell.angle_alpha   90.00
_cell.angle_beta   90.00
_cell.angle_gamma   90.00
#
_symmetry.space_group_name_H-M   'P 1'
#
loop_
_entity.id
_entity.type
_entity.pdbx_description
1 polymer ?
#
loop_
_entity_poly.entity_id
_entity_poly.type
_entity_poly.pdbx_seq_one_letter_code
_entity_poly.pdbx_strand_id
1 'polypeptide(L)'
;AYLYNFVNKPAKTQEKVHQILNELYQNAPDGISGNEDCGQMSAWYVFSAMGFYPVTPASNQYIIGTPLFERVTINLESRENSGGKKFEIKAENLSDTNKYIASATLNGKPLNRSFIYHSEIMDGGKLVLNMADKPSKWATKDDEIPKTEITENRIVPAPFIAKGDVAFKNETEISLAVASASLSNRSLEKTDIFFSLNDSDPDRPAGAFKKYSQPFTISEETVLKTYSKKENSKSEILATHFYKIDPNLSIKLETEYANQYNGGGNDALIDGVHGAIDFRTGAWQGYHDKDLKATVNLGSSKEVKTVSVNFMQDQRSWIFYPSEVSCSVSENGTDFTELPIQKIDGGIPSEEAGIKTIQFEINKNIQFIKIIAKNFGDLPKGHLGYGGKAWLFVDEISPLTSEGGN
;
A
#
# COMPACT_ATOMS: atom_id res chain seq x y z
N ALA A 1 -3.42 19.27 -6.56
CA ALA A 1 -3.71 20.41 -7.46
C ALA A 1 -2.65 20.59 -8.55
N TYR A 2 -1.36 20.74 -8.20
CA TYR A 2 -0.28 21.10 -9.13
C TYR A 2 0.07 20.10 -10.24
N LEU A 3 -0.35 18.83 -10.14
CA LEU A 3 -0.07 17.82 -11.17
C LEU A 3 -0.69 18.15 -12.54
N TYR A 4 -1.71 19.01 -12.61
CA TYR A 4 -2.27 19.42 -13.89
C TYR A 4 -1.27 20.20 -14.77
N ASN A 5 -0.27 20.84 -14.17
CA ASN A 5 0.82 21.49 -14.92
C ASN A 5 1.64 20.46 -15.72
N PHE A 6 1.77 19.23 -15.22
CA PHE A 6 2.54 18.15 -15.85
C PHE A 6 1.79 17.47 -17.01
N VAL A 7 0.53 17.82 -17.22
CA VAL A 7 -0.33 17.28 -18.30
C VAL A 7 -0.97 18.40 -19.11
N ASN A 8 -0.23 19.50 -19.29
CA ASN A 8 -0.57 20.62 -20.18
C ASN A 8 -1.86 21.36 -19.80
N LYS A 9 -2.30 21.28 -18.53
CA LYS A 9 -3.56 21.86 -18.04
C LYS A 9 -3.38 22.83 -16.86
N PRO A 10 -2.46 23.81 -16.92
CA PRO A 10 -2.17 24.72 -15.80
C PRO A 10 -3.40 25.50 -15.30
N ALA A 11 -4.38 25.79 -16.16
CA ALA A 11 -5.64 26.42 -15.74
C ALA A 11 -6.40 25.61 -14.68
N LYS A 12 -6.34 24.26 -14.72
CA LYS A 12 -6.94 23.41 -13.69
C LYS A 12 -6.18 23.47 -12.37
N THR A 13 -4.85 23.63 -12.40
CA THR A 13 -4.08 23.92 -11.19
C THR A 13 -4.52 25.24 -10.58
N GLN A 14 -4.60 26.30 -11.39
CA GLN A 14 -5.02 27.63 -10.94
C GLN A 14 -6.40 27.59 -10.27
N GLU A 15 -7.38 26.97 -10.93
CA GLU A 15 -8.72 26.78 -10.37
C GLU A 15 -8.70 26.04 -9.03
N LYS A 16 -8.01 24.89 -8.95
CA LYS A 16 -8.01 24.04 -7.74
C LYS A 16 -7.22 24.66 -6.60
N VAL A 17 -6.09 25.30 -6.88
CA VAL A 17 -5.30 26.01 -5.86
C VAL A 17 -6.12 27.18 -5.29
N HIS A 18 -6.75 27.99 -6.15
CA HIS A 18 -7.61 29.08 -5.71
C HIS A 18 -8.79 28.57 -4.87
N GLN A 19 -9.44 27.48 -5.29
CA GLN A 19 -10.51 26.85 -4.52
C GLN A 19 -10.04 26.43 -3.12
N ILE A 20 -8.94 25.67 -3.04
CA ILE A 20 -8.42 25.17 -1.76
C ILE A 20 -8.05 26.31 -0.81
N LEU A 21 -7.36 27.35 -1.31
CA LEU A 21 -6.96 28.50 -0.51
C LEU A 21 -8.15 29.25 0.10
N ASN A 22 -9.29 29.31 -0.60
CA ASN A 22 -10.47 30.06 -0.14
C ASN A 22 -11.47 29.21 0.65
N GLU A 23 -11.54 27.90 0.41
CA GLU A 23 -12.55 27.03 1.03
C GLU A 23 -12.02 26.26 2.24
N LEU A 24 -10.73 25.91 2.27
CA LEU A 24 -10.15 25.02 3.28
C LEU A 24 -9.28 25.72 4.32
N TYR A 25 -9.14 27.05 4.20
CA TYR A 25 -8.37 27.88 5.12
C TYR A 25 -9.17 29.11 5.54
N GLN A 26 -9.32 29.32 6.85
CA GLN A 26 -10.04 30.46 7.42
C GLN A 26 -9.28 31.02 8.62
N ASN A 27 -9.46 32.31 8.90
CA ASN A 27 -8.93 32.94 10.11
C ASN A 27 -9.88 32.69 11.30
N ALA A 28 -10.03 31.43 11.67
CA ALA A 28 -10.92 30.96 12.73
C ALA A 28 -10.28 29.77 13.48
N PRO A 29 -10.68 29.49 14.74
CA PRO A 29 -10.14 28.36 15.52
C PRO A 29 -10.30 26.98 14.83
N ASP A 30 -11.33 26.80 14.02
CA ASP A 30 -11.62 25.62 13.20
C ASP A 30 -11.24 25.82 11.72
N GLY A 31 -10.40 26.81 11.43
CA GLY A 31 -10.11 27.29 10.08
C GLY A 31 -9.16 26.44 9.24
N ILE A 32 -8.84 25.20 9.65
CA ILE A 32 -8.04 24.25 8.87
C ILE A 32 -8.82 22.95 8.68
N SER A 33 -8.77 22.39 7.47
CA SER A 33 -9.59 21.23 7.10
C SER A 33 -9.11 19.88 7.65
N GLY A 34 -8.11 19.85 8.53
CA GLY A 34 -7.47 18.63 9.03
C GLY A 34 -6.37 18.93 10.05
N ASN A 35 -5.58 17.91 10.38
CA ASN A 35 -4.42 18.08 11.26
C ASN A 35 -3.41 19.06 10.64
N GLU A 36 -2.80 19.90 11.48
CA GLU A 36 -1.85 20.92 11.03
C GLU A 36 -0.52 20.31 10.53
N ASP A 37 -0.21 19.09 11.00
CA ASP A 37 0.97 18.30 10.64
C ASP A 37 2.29 19.08 10.82
N CYS A 38 2.45 19.67 12.01
CA CYS A 38 3.69 20.29 12.50
C CYS A 38 4.27 21.36 11.56
N GLY A 39 3.42 22.18 10.94
CA GLY A 39 3.78 23.26 10.03
C GLY A 39 3.48 22.97 8.56
N GLN A 40 3.20 21.71 8.20
CA GLN A 40 3.07 21.31 6.80
C GLN A 40 1.86 21.96 6.11
N MET A 41 0.69 21.97 6.77
CA MET A 41 -0.52 22.59 6.20
C MET A 41 -0.37 24.10 6.06
N SER A 42 0.29 24.73 7.05
CA SER A 42 0.59 26.17 7.05
C SER A 42 1.58 26.55 5.95
N ALA A 43 2.65 25.76 5.77
CA ALA A 43 3.64 25.99 4.72
C ALA A 43 3.03 25.82 3.31
N TRP A 44 2.12 24.87 3.13
CA TRP A 44 1.39 24.71 1.86
C TRP A 44 0.60 25.97 1.50
N TYR A 45 -0.10 26.56 2.48
CA TYR A 45 -0.85 27.79 2.30
C TYR A 45 0.08 28.95 1.92
N VAL A 46 1.17 29.16 2.65
CA VAL A 46 2.13 30.24 2.39
C VAL A 46 2.69 30.15 0.96
N PHE A 47 3.21 29.00 0.55
CA PHE A 47 3.72 28.81 -0.81
C PHE A 47 2.64 29.06 -1.86
N SER A 48 1.49 28.40 -1.72
CA SER A 48 0.42 28.49 -2.70
C SER A 48 -0.17 29.90 -2.82
N ALA A 49 -0.31 30.63 -1.72
CA ALA A 49 -0.78 32.02 -1.71
C ALA A 49 0.21 32.98 -2.39
N MET A 50 1.52 32.71 -2.33
CA MET A 50 2.52 33.43 -3.14
C MET A 50 2.40 33.13 -4.63
N GLY A 51 1.82 31.99 -5.01
CA GLY A 51 1.54 31.60 -6.39
C GLY A 51 2.43 30.47 -6.94
N PHE A 52 3.21 29.77 -6.12
CA PHE A 52 3.98 28.60 -6.56
C PHE A 52 4.22 27.58 -5.45
N TYR A 53 4.55 26.33 -5.80
CA TYR A 53 4.80 25.27 -4.81
C TYR A 53 5.92 24.29 -5.22
N PRO A 54 6.80 23.85 -4.29
CA PRO A 54 7.82 22.84 -4.56
C PRO A 54 7.23 21.42 -4.59
N VAL A 55 6.65 21.00 -5.72
CA VAL A 55 6.00 19.67 -5.86
C VAL A 55 6.96 18.51 -5.61
N THR A 56 8.21 18.65 -6.07
CA THR A 56 9.26 17.66 -5.86
C THR A 56 10.41 18.36 -5.16
N PRO A 57 10.48 18.34 -3.81
CA PRO A 57 11.61 18.88 -3.07
C PRO A 57 12.94 18.35 -3.61
N ALA A 58 14.00 19.16 -3.52
CA ALA A 58 15.33 18.92 -4.11
C ALA A 58 15.43 18.94 -5.66
N SER A 59 14.33 19.00 -6.40
CA SER A 59 14.37 19.19 -7.87
C SER A 59 14.84 20.59 -8.32
N ASN A 60 14.95 21.53 -7.38
CA ASN A 60 15.19 22.96 -7.64
C ASN A 60 14.13 23.62 -8.51
N GLN A 61 12.91 23.07 -8.59
CA GLN A 61 11.78 23.64 -9.32
C GLN A 61 10.61 24.00 -8.39
N TYR A 62 9.97 25.12 -8.69
CA TYR A 62 8.73 25.56 -8.08
C TYR A 62 7.65 25.68 -9.15
N ILE A 63 6.55 24.95 -8.96
CA ILE A 63 5.47 24.85 -9.94
C ILE A 63 4.49 26.01 -9.72
N ILE A 64 4.23 26.79 -10.76
CA ILE A 64 3.38 27.98 -10.68
C ILE A 64 1.91 27.55 -10.57
N GLY A 65 1.22 28.06 -9.56
CA GLY A 65 -0.21 27.94 -9.35
C GLY A 65 -0.93 29.22 -9.74
N THR A 66 -1.63 29.83 -8.77
CA THR A 66 -2.20 31.18 -8.86
C THR A 66 -1.96 31.91 -7.55
N PRO A 67 -1.55 33.19 -7.57
CA PRO A 67 -1.35 33.97 -6.35
C PRO A 67 -2.70 34.34 -5.71
N LEU A 68 -2.66 34.63 -4.40
CA LEU A 68 -3.76 35.21 -3.63
C LEU A 68 -3.55 36.72 -3.40
N PHE A 69 -2.32 37.21 -3.51
CA PHE A 69 -1.96 38.61 -3.28
C PHE A 69 -1.50 39.31 -4.57
N GLU A 70 -1.85 40.59 -4.72
CA GLU A 70 -1.39 41.42 -5.85
C GLU A 70 0.13 41.60 -5.89
N ARG A 71 0.77 41.61 -4.71
CA ARG A 71 2.22 41.73 -4.57
C ARG A 71 2.75 40.91 -3.40
N VAL A 72 3.81 40.16 -3.65
CA VAL A 72 4.62 39.48 -2.64
C VAL A 72 6.08 39.89 -2.81
N THR A 73 6.81 40.04 -1.71
CA THR A 73 8.26 40.29 -1.73
C THR A 73 8.94 39.33 -0.77
N ILE A 74 9.81 38.48 -1.31
CA ILE A 74 10.65 37.56 -0.56
C ILE A 74 11.99 38.27 -0.34
N ASN A 75 12.33 38.52 0.93
CA ASN A 75 13.66 38.99 1.31
C ASN A 75 14.55 37.77 1.47
N LEU A 76 15.54 37.62 0.58
CA LEU A 76 16.40 36.44 0.55
C LEU A 76 17.54 36.61 1.54
N GLU A 77 17.83 35.54 2.27
CA GLU A 77 19.02 35.48 3.11
C GLU A 77 20.27 35.53 2.22
N SER A 78 21.21 36.42 2.56
CA SER A 78 22.54 36.44 1.96
C SER A 78 23.53 35.82 2.94
N ARG A 79 24.38 34.90 2.45
CA ARG A 79 25.48 34.34 3.25
C ARG A 79 26.61 35.34 3.49
N GLU A 80 26.62 36.47 2.78
CA GLU A 80 27.61 37.53 2.93
C GLU A 80 26.92 38.86 3.24
N ASN A 81 27.58 39.73 4.00
CA ASN A 81 27.11 41.03 4.49
C ASN A 81 26.83 42.09 3.38
N SER A 82 26.54 41.66 2.15
CA SER A 82 25.98 42.44 1.06
C SER A 82 24.45 42.35 1.14
N GLY A 83 23.78 43.48 1.37
CA GLY A 83 22.33 43.56 1.64
C GLY A 83 21.49 42.58 0.81
N GLY A 84 20.65 41.80 1.50
CA GLY A 84 19.93 40.66 0.94
C GLY A 84 19.16 40.98 -0.34
N LYS A 85 19.26 40.10 -1.33
CA LYS A 85 18.51 40.19 -2.58
C LYS A 85 17.01 40.09 -2.30
N LYS A 86 16.19 40.64 -3.19
CA LYS A 86 14.72 40.53 -3.12
C LYS A 86 14.20 39.85 -4.36
N PHE A 87 13.25 38.95 -4.18
CA PHE A 87 12.45 38.39 -5.26
C PHE A 87 11.01 38.86 -5.10
N GLU A 88 10.50 39.55 -6.11
CA GLU A 88 9.16 40.12 -6.11
C GLU A 88 8.23 39.32 -7.04
N ILE A 89 7.01 39.09 -6.58
CA ILE A 89 5.94 38.51 -7.40
C ILE A 89 4.85 39.58 -7.49
N LYS A 90 4.44 39.92 -8.72
CA LYS A 90 3.36 40.87 -8.96
C LYS A 90 2.28 40.22 -9.81
N ALA A 91 1.03 40.24 -9.35
CA ALA A 91 -0.14 39.76 -10.06
C ALA A 91 -0.95 40.96 -10.56
N GLU A 92 -0.79 41.30 -11.84
CA GLU A 92 -1.53 42.40 -12.47
C GLU A 92 -2.96 41.95 -12.77
N ASN A 93 -3.93 42.81 -12.46
CA ASN A 93 -5.37 42.55 -12.64
C ASN A 93 -5.91 41.36 -11.81
N LEU A 94 -5.29 41.02 -10.68
CA LEU A 94 -5.82 40.00 -9.77
C LEU A 94 -7.17 40.43 -9.18
N SER A 95 -8.11 39.51 -9.14
CA SER A 95 -9.42 39.68 -8.47
C SER A 95 -10.02 38.31 -8.19
N ASP A 96 -11.15 38.26 -7.48
CA ASP A 96 -11.88 37.02 -7.19
C ASP A 96 -12.28 36.25 -8.48
N THR A 97 -12.53 36.99 -9.56
CA THR A 97 -12.79 36.39 -10.88
C THR A 97 -11.51 36.10 -11.64
N ASN A 98 -10.51 36.98 -11.53
CA ASN A 98 -9.29 36.93 -12.32
C ASN A 98 -8.23 36.04 -11.68
N LYS A 99 -8.49 34.73 -11.66
CA LYS A 99 -7.61 33.69 -11.08
C LYS A 99 -6.76 32.94 -12.10
N TYR A 100 -6.93 33.21 -13.39
CA TYR A 100 -6.17 32.53 -14.43
C TYR A 100 -5.00 33.37 -14.91
N ILE A 101 -3.86 32.75 -15.20
CA ILE A 101 -2.70 33.45 -15.75
C ILE A 101 -2.85 33.55 -17.27
N ALA A 102 -2.90 34.77 -17.81
CA ALA A 102 -2.92 35.05 -19.24
C ALA A 102 -1.52 35.08 -19.85
N SER A 103 -0.55 35.64 -19.13
CA SER A 103 0.87 35.66 -19.52
C SER A 103 1.76 35.91 -18.30
N ALA A 104 3.03 35.56 -18.41
CA ALA A 104 4.02 35.81 -17.35
C ALA A 104 5.32 36.37 -17.93
N THR A 105 6.01 37.19 -17.14
CA THR A 105 7.39 37.59 -17.41
C THR A 105 8.26 37.39 -16.17
N LEU A 106 9.51 36.98 -16.39
CA LEU A 106 10.52 36.88 -15.36
C LEU A 106 11.67 37.83 -15.72
N ASN A 107 11.91 38.82 -14.87
CA ASN A 107 12.91 39.88 -15.11
C ASN A 107 12.72 40.56 -16.48
N GLY A 108 11.46 40.83 -16.84
CA GLY A 108 11.07 41.48 -18.11
C GLY A 108 11.09 40.56 -19.33
N LYS A 109 11.56 39.32 -19.23
CA LYS A 109 11.56 38.34 -20.33
C LYS A 109 10.30 37.48 -20.30
N PRO A 110 9.69 37.14 -21.45
CA PRO A 110 8.55 36.21 -21.49
C PRO A 110 8.86 34.88 -20.80
N LEU A 111 8.00 34.46 -19.88
CA LEU A 111 8.06 33.18 -19.21
C LEU A 111 6.89 32.34 -19.71
N ASN A 112 7.13 31.41 -20.62
CA ASN A 112 6.08 30.57 -21.22
C ASN A 112 5.91 29.21 -20.52
N ARG A 113 6.74 28.90 -19.51
CA ARG A 113 6.69 27.65 -18.76
C ARG A 113 5.97 27.82 -17.42
N SER A 114 5.37 26.74 -16.93
CA SER A 114 4.55 26.74 -15.71
C SER A 114 5.35 26.47 -14.41
N PHE A 115 6.63 26.79 -14.41
CA PHE A 115 7.53 26.62 -13.27
C PHE A 115 8.70 27.62 -13.32
N ILE A 116 9.30 27.88 -12.16
CA ILE A 116 10.54 28.66 -11.99
C ILE A 116 11.59 27.81 -11.26
N TYR A 117 12.86 28.11 -11.49
CA TYR A 117 13.97 27.44 -10.83
C TYR A 117 14.35 28.14 -9.52
N HIS A 118 14.91 27.37 -8.59
CA HIS A 118 15.44 27.90 -7.34
C HIS A 118 16.50 28.98 -7.57
N SER A 119 17.40 28.79 -8.53
CA SER A 119 18.41 29.80 -8.89
C SER A 119 17.79 31.12 -9.32
N GLU A 120 16.68 31.10 -10.07
CA GLU A 120 16.00 32.32 -10.52
C GLU A 120 15.36 33.10 -9.38
N ILE A 121 14.92 32.42 -8.32
CA ILE A 121 14.47 33.08 -7.09
C ILE A 121 15.69 33.65 -6.36
N MET A 122 16.74 32.85 -6.15
CA MET A 122 17.95 33.23 -5.42
C MET A 122 18.76 34.35 -6.09
N ASP A 123 18.64 34.50 -7.40
CA ASP A 123 19.20 35.63 -8.15
C ASP A 123 18.47 36.95 -7.89
N GLY A 124 17.29 36.88 -7.25
CA GLY A 124 16.40 38.01 -7.03
C GLY A 124 15.70 38.45 -8.32
N GLY A 125 15.05 39.61 -8.24
CA GLY A 125 14.35 40.21 -9.37
C GLY A 125 12.84 40.12 -9.24
N LYS A 126 12.14 39.93 -10.35
CA LYS A 126 10.69 40.11 -10.43
C LYS A 126 10.00 39.14 -11.39
N LEU A 127 9.03 38.40 -10.86
CA LEU A 127 8.01 37.66 -11.61
C LEU A 127 6.75 38.51 -11.72
N VAL A 128 6.27 38.73 -12.94
CA VAL A 128 4.99 39.43 -13.21
C VAL A 128 4.03 38.47 -13.88
N LEU A 129 2.87 38.27 -13.27
CA LEU A 129 1.77 37.46 -13.76
C LEU A 129 0.64 38.40 -14.18
N ASN A 130 0.20 38.32 -15.43
CA ASN A 130 -0.99 39.04 -15.88
C ASN A 130 -2.19 38.11 -15.73
N MET A 131 -3.14 38.50 -14.89
CA MET A 131 -4.30 37.68 -14.53
C MET A 131 -5.48 37.93 -15.49
N ALA A 132 -6.37 36.95 -15.60
CA ALA A 132 -7.58 36.95 -16.42
C ALA A 132 -8.71 36.14 -15.78
N ASP A 133 -9.94 36.45 -16.20
CA ASP A 133 -11.19 35.80 -15.75
C ASP A 133 -11.42 34.42 -16.39
N LYS A 134 -10.66 34.08 -17.44
CA LYS A 134 -10.80 32.83 -18.21
C LYS A 134 -9.46 32.14 -18.42
N PRO A 135 -9.45 30.80 -18.55
CA PRO A 135 -8.27 30.03 -18.94
C PRO A 135 -7.61 30.57 -20.22
N SER A 136 -6.28 30.58 -20.23
CA SER A 136 -5.47 30.99 -21.39
C SER A 136 -4.69 29.81 -21.96
N LYS A 137 -3.93 30.06 -23.05
CA LYS A 137 -2.99 29.08 -23.64
C LYS A 137 -1.59 29.14 -23.03
N TRP A 138 -1.38 29.94 -21.98
CA TRP A 138 -0.08 30.07 -21.32
C TRP A 138 0.36 28.72 -20.71
N ALA A 139 1.60 28.31 -21.00
CA ALA A 139 2.23 27.09 -20.49
C ALA A 139 1.48 25.78 -20.76
N THR A 140 0.94 25.64 -21.97
CA THR A 140 0.14 24.46 -22.40
C THR A 140 0.88 23.56 -23.37
N LYS A 141 2.09 23.90 -23.84
CA LYS A 141 2.87 23.06 -24.75
C LYS A 141 3.76 22.05 -24.01
N ASP A 142 4.10 20.94 -24.68
CA ASP A 142 4.88 19.84 -24.09
C ASP A 142 6.31 20.22 -23.67
N ASP A 143 6.84 21.31 -24.21
CA ASP A 143 8.13 21.91 -23.85
C ASP A 143 8.03 22.99 -22.76
N GLU A 144 6.80 23.38 -22.37
CA GLU A 144 6.50 24.40 -21.36
C GLU A 144 6.09 23.80 -19.99
N ILE A 145 5.85 22.49 -19.93
CA ILE A 145 5.46 21.78 -18.70
C ILE A 145 6.68 21.36 -17.86
N PRO A 146 6.53 21.18 -16.53
CA PRO A 146 7.58 20.61 -15.71
C PRO A 146 7.82 19.15 -16.11
N LYS A 147 9.08 18.70 -16.03
CA LYS A 147 9.49 17.32 -16.34
C LYS A 147 10.27 16.74 -15.18
N THR A 148 9.85 15.55 -14.76
CA THR A 148 10.59 14.70 -13.82
C THR A 148 10.84 13.38 -14.51
N GLU A 149 12.10 13.03 -14.73
CA GLU A 149 12.52 11.78 -15.32
C GLU A 149 13.67 11.16 -14.52
N ILE A 150 13.71 9.83 -14.48
CA ILE A 150 14.85 9.08 -13.95
C ILE A 150 15.81 8.87 -15.12
N THR A 151 16.82 9.72 -15.24
CA THR A 151 17.82 9.67 -16.33
C THR A 151 19.01 8.76 -15.98
N GLU A 152 19.32 8.65 -14.70
CA GLU A 152 20.47 7.94 -14.16
C GLU A 152 19.98 7.03 -13.03
N ASN A 153 20.41 5.76 -13.03
CA ASN A 153 19.87 4.62 -12.28
C ASN A 153 18.62 3.99 -12.89
N ARG A 154 18.82 3.24 -13.98
CA ARG A 154 17.82 2.28 -14.49
C ARG A 154 17.68 1.14 -13.46
N ILE A 155 16.81 1.31 -12.47
CA ILE A 155 16.38 0.19 -11.62
C ILE A 155 15.82 -0.87 -12.56
N VAL A 156 16.38 -2.07 -12.52
CA VAL A 156 15.82 -3.20 -13.26
C VAL A 156 14.67 -3.75 -12.41
N PRO A 157 13.41 -3.63 -12.85
CA PRO A 157 12.27 -4.02 -12.03
C PRO A 157 12.27 -5.54 -11.84
N ALA A 158 12.07 -5.99 -10.59
CA ALA A 158 11.95 -7.42 -10.32
C ALA A 158 10.72 -8.02 -11.02
N PRO A 159 10.76 -9.30 -11.43
CA PRO A 159 9.59 -9.98 -11.96
C PRO A 159 8.48 -10.10 -10.92
N PHE A 160 7.24 -10.23 -11.38
CA PHE A 160 6.09 -10.59 -10.55
C PHE A 160 5.32 -11.76 -11.17
N ILE A 161 4.58 -12.48 -10.34
CA ILE A 161 3.68 -13.57 -10.76
C ILE A 161 2.41 -12.93 -11.33
N ALA A 162 2.23 -13.03 -12.65
CA ALA A 162 1.06 -12.48 -13.35
C ALA A 162 -0.14 -13.43 -13.30
N LYS A 163 0.10 -14.73 -13.11
CA LYS A 163 -0.90 -15.78 -12.92
C LYS A 163 -0.27 -16.92 -12.13
N GLY A 164 -1.06 -17.57 -11.29
CA GLY A 164 -0.66 -18.72 -10.50
C GLY A 164 -1.05 -18.50 -9.05
N ASP A 165 -1.87 -19.41 -8.51
CA ASP A 165 -2.24 -19.39 -7.10
C ASP A 165 -1.07 -19.89 -6.26
N VAL A 166 -0.74 -19.14 -5.21
CA VAL A 166 0.38 -19.43 -4.30
C VAL A 166 0.11 -20.70 -3.50
N ALA A 167 -1.14 -20.94 -3.12
CA ALA A 167 -1.58 -22.20 -2.53
C ALA A 167 -2.52 -22.94 -3.51
N PHE A 168 -2.26 -24.23 -3.74
CA PHE A 168 -2.97 -25.00 -4.77
C PHE A 168 -3.15 -26.47 -4.38
N LYS A 169 -4.24 -27.11 -4.85
CA LYS A 169 -4.58 -28.51 -4.51
C LYS A 169 -3.88 -29.56 -5.39
N ASN A 170 -3.86 -29.32 -6.70
CA ASN A 170 -3.34 -30.28 -7.68
C ASN A 170 -2.11 -29.73 -8.39
N GLU A 171 -2.33 -28.67 -9.18
CA GLU A 171 -1.29 -27.97 -9.91
C GLU A 171 -1.67 -26.50 -10.09
N THR A 172 -0.66 -25.66 -10.31
CA THR A 172 -0.84 -24.23 -10.61
C THR A 172 0.04 -23.84 -11.79
N GLU A 173 -0.55 -23.16 -12.78
CA GLU A 173 0.19 -22.62 -13.93
C GLU A 173 0.72 -21.23 -13.56
N ILE A 174 2.04 -21.11 -13.54
CA ILE A 174 2.74 -19.86 -13.23
C ILE A 174 3.07 -19.13 -14.52
N SER A 175 2.68 -17.86 -14.58
CA SER A 175 3.16 -16.92 -15.59
C SER A 175 3.87 -15.74 -14.92
N LEU A 176 5.01 -15.34 -15.49
CA LEU A 176 5.84 -14.26 -14.98
C LEU A 176 5.79 -13.05 -15.91
N ALA A 177 5.78 -11.86 -15.31
CA ALA A 177 5.86 -10.60 -16.02
C ALA A 177 6.82 -9.64 -15.32
N VAL A 178 7.21 -8.57 -16.02
CA VAL A 178 8.05 -7.51 -15.48
C VAL A 178 7.47 -6.17 -15.89
N ALA A 179 7.42 -5.22 -14.96
CA ALA A 179 6.92 -3.89 -15.24
C ALA A 179 7.88 -3.16 -16.20
N SER A 180 7.60 -3.17 -17.50
CA SER A 180 8.41 -2.40 -18.46
C SER A 180 7.92 -0.95 -18.51
N ALA A 181 8.81 0.01 -18.25
CA ALA A 181 8.53 1.43 -18.44
C ALA A 181 8.43 1.73 -19.95
N SER A 182 7.24 1.56 -20.54
CA SER A 182 6.91 2.09 -21.85
C SER A 182 6.37 3.50 -21.71
N LEU A 183 7.26 4.49 -21.50
CA LEU A 183 6.86 5.91 -21.48
C LEU A 183 7.78 6.84 -22.28
N SER A 184 8.73 6.31 -23.04
CA SER A 184 9.38 7.11 -24.08
C SER A 184 9.64 6.23 -25.30
N ASN A 185 9.46 6.80 -26.49
CA ASN A 185 9.68 6.19 -27.81
C ASN A 185 11.16 5.79 -28.08
N ARG A 186 11.90 5.33 -27.08
CA ARG A 186 13.18 4.64 -27.25
C ARG A 186 12.88 3.15 -27.32
N SER A 187 13.51 2.47 -28.27
CA SER A 187 13.35 1.03 -28.52
C SER A 187 13.17 0.24 -27.22
N LEU A 188 12.09 -0.55 -27.15
CA LEU A 188 11.82 -1.50 -26.08
C LEU A 188 12.98 -2.51 -26.00
N GLU A 189 14.03 -2.18 -25.27
CA GLU A 189 15.07 -3.12 -24.92
C GLU A 189 14.42 -4.22 -24.08
N LYS A 190 14.39 -5.43 -24.65
CA LYS A 190 13.78 -6.62 -24.06
C LYS A 190 14.43 -6.90 -22.70
N THR A 191 13.62 -6.90 -21.65
CA THR A 191 14.04 -7.36 -20.32
C THR A 191 13.80 -8.87 -20.25
N ASP A 192 14.85 -9.63 -19.96
CA ASP A 192 14.76 -11.08 -19.84
C ASP A 192 14.43 -11.46 -18.39
N ILE A 193 13.51 -12.41 -18.20
CA ILE A 193 13.17 -12.96 -16.88
C ILE A 193 13.90 -14.29 -16.70
N PHE A 194 14.40 -14.54 -15.49
CA PHE A 194 15.03 -15.78 -15.08
C PHE A 194 14.36 -16.31 -13.82
N PHE A 195 14.24 -17.64 -13.72
CA PHE A 195 13.62 -18.29 -12.57
C PHE A 195 14.37 -19.56 -12.13
N SER A 196 14.23 -19.93 -10.86
CA SER A 196 14.70 -21.18 -10.26
C SER A 196 13.57 -21.77 -9.41
N LEU A 197 13.52 -23.10 -9.33
CA LEU A 197 12.53 -23.88 -8.58
C LEU A 197 13.24 -24.90 -7.68
N ASN A 198 12.47 -25.54 -6.81
CA ASN A 198 12.82 -26.74 -6.03
C ASN A 198 13.67 -26.50 -4.77
N ASP A 199 13.60 -25.32 -4.18
CA ASP A 199 14.06 -25.14 -2.80
C ASP A 199 12.86 -25.29 -1.87
N SER A 200 13.03 -25.96 -0.72
CA SER A 200 12.02 -25.98 0.36
C SER A 200 12.17 -24.80 1.32
N ASP A 201 13.10 -23.89 1.03
CA ASP A 201 13.56 -22.85 1.94
C ASP A 201 13.87 -21.57 1.14
N PRO A 202 13.16 -20.46 1.40
CA PRO A 202 13.35 -19.20 0.69
C PRO A 202 14.73 -18.58 0.93
N ASP A 203 15.37 -18.86 2.07
CA ASP A 203 16.64 -18.26 2.48
C ASP A 203 17.86 -19.01 1.94
N ARG A 204 17.67 -20.21 1.37
CA ARG A 204 18.77 -20.94 0.72
C ARG A 204 19.24 -20.26 -0.56
N PRO A 205 20.51 -20.45 -0.97
CA PRO A 205 20.94 -20.03 -2.30
C PRO A 205 20.09 -20.71 -3.36
N ALA A 206 19.65 -19.96 -4.38
CA ALA A 206 18.93 -20.55 -5.49
C ALA A 206 19.78 -21.60 -6.21
N GLY A 207 19.11 -22.64 -6.71
CA GLY A 207 19.67 -23.51 -7.75
C GLY A 207 19.98 -22.78 -9.06
N ALA A 208 20.22 -23.54 -10.13
CA ALA A 208 20.53 -22.98 -11.44
C ALA A 208 19.31 -22.25 -12.05
N PHE A 209 19.45 -20.95 -12.28
CA PHE A 209 18.42 -20.15 -12.95
C PHE A 209 18.27 -20.53 -14.43
N LYS A 210 17.01 -20.65 -14.87
CA LYS A 210 16.60 -20.86 -16.25
C LYS A 210 15.95 -19.58 -16.80
N LYS A 211 16.16 -19.30 -18.09
CA LYS A 211 15.50 -18.18 -18.75
C LYS A 211 14.02 -18.51 -18.96
N TYR A 212 13.13 -17.62 -18.51
CA TYR A 212 11.70 -17.74 -18.72
C TYR A 212 11.34 -17.35 -20.17
N SER A 213 10.62 -18.23 -20.86
CA SER A 213 10.15 -18.02 -22.24
C SER A 213 8.64 -18.19 -22.40
N GLN A 214 8.00 -18.99 -21.53
CA GLN A 214 6.58 -19.31 -21.54
C GLN A 214 6.13 -19.77 -20.14
N PRO A 215 4.82 -19.72 -19.84
CA PRO A 215 4.28 -20.27 -18.59
C PRO A 215 4.68 -21.73 -18.34
N PHE A 216 4.73 -22.11 -17.07
CA PHE A 216 5.04 -23.47 -16.64
C PHE A 216 4.18 -23.87 -15.46
N THR A 217 4.01 -25.17 -15.26
CA THR A 217 3.16 -25.73 -14.22
C THR A 217 4.01 -26.35 -13.12
N ILE A 218 3.59 -26.17 -11.86
CA ILE A 218 4.10 -26.91 -10.71
C ILE A 218 2.96 -27.72 -10.07
N SER A 219 3.28 -28.89 -9.53
CA SER A 219 2.33 -29.78 -8.85
C SER A 219 2.75 -30.17 -7.44
N GLU A 220 3.92 -29.68 -6.99
CA GLU A 220 4.48 -29.92 -5.66
C GLU A 220 4.84 -28.59 -5.00
N GLU A 221 4.82 -28.57 -3.67
CA GLU A 221 5.31 -27.46 -2.86
C GLU A 221 6.73 -27.08 -3.30
N THR A 222 6.98 -25.79 -3.48
CA THR A 222 8.26 -25.31 -4.02
C THR A 222 8.49 -23.83 -3.73
N VAL A 223 9.73 -23.42 -3.58
CA VAL A 223 10.10 -22.01 -3.64
C VAL A 223 10.48 -21.63 -5.07
N LEU A 224 9.78 -20.64 -5.60
CA LEU A 224 10.09 -19.96 -6.85
C LEU A 224 10.99 -18.75 -6.58
N LYS A 225 12.20 -18.74 -7.13
CA LYS A 225 13.09 -17.58 -7.12
C LYS A 225 13.13 -16.94 -8.49
N THR A 226 13.03 -15.62 -8.58
CA THR A 226 13.03 -14.89 -9.86
C THR A 226 13.92 -13.67 -9.83
N TYR A 227 14.48 -13.32 -10.98
CA TYR A 227 15.06 -12.01 -11.22
C TYR A 227 14.91 -11.64 -12.69
N SER A 228 15.07 -10.36 -13.01
CA SER A 228 15.12 -9.87 -14.39
C SER A 228 16.50 -9.31 -14.72
N LYS A 229 16.88 -9.38 -15.99
CA LYS A 229 18.12 -8.85 -16.51
C LYS A 229 17.84 -7.91 -17.68
N LYS A 230 18.42 -6.73 -17.62
CA LYS A 230 18.45 -5.76 -18.72
C LYS A 230 19.90 -5.37 -18.97
N GLU A 231 20.41 -5.72 -20.15
CA GLU A 231 21.83 -5.53 -20.52
C GLU A 231 22.78 -6.13 -19.47
N ASN A 232 23.58 -5.29 -18.79
CA ASN A 232 24.53 -5.67 -17.74
C ASN A 232 23.96 -5.55 -16.32
N SER A 233 22.72 -5.07 -16.17
CA SER A 233 22.08 -4.86 -14.87
C SER A 233 21.09 -5.96 -14.54
N LYS A 234 20.98 -6.27 -13.25
CA LYS A 234 20.12 -7.32 -12.69
C LYS A 234 19.20 -6.70 -11.63
N SER A 235 17.95 -7.16 -11.55
CA SER A 235 17.10 -6.86 -10.40
C SER A 235 17.58 -7.62 -9.15
N GLU A 236 17.01 -7.25 -8.00
CA GLU A 236 17.01 -8.13 -6.83
C GLU A 236 16.37 -9.49 -7.16
N ILE A 237 16.78 -10.53 -6.43
CA ILE A 237 16.15 -11.85 -6.50
C ILE A 237 14.97 -11.84 -5.53
N LEU A 238 13.78 -12.13 -6.04
CA LEU A 238 12.60 -12.37 -5.21
C LEU A 238 12.39 -13.86 -5.02
N ALA A 239 11.97 -14.27 -3.83
CA ALA A 239 11.56 -15.64 -3.51
C ALA A 239 10.08 -15.67 -3.14
N THR A 240 9.35 -16.64 -3.66
CA THR A 240 7.93 -16.89 -3.32
C THR A 240 7.77 -18.36 -3.02
N HIS A 241 7.23 -18.68 -1.85
CA HIS A 241 6.92 -20.05 -1.47
C HIS A 241 5.52 -20.42 -1.98
N PHE A 242 5.42 -21.52 -2.72
CA PHE A 242 4.16 -22.08 -3.19
C PHE A 242 3.80 -23.32 -2.38
N TYR A 243 2.58 -23.36 -1.86
CA TYR A 243 2.08 -24.35 -0.91
C TYR A 243 1.16 -25.36 -1.60
N LYS A 244 1.33 -26.64 -1.26
CA LYS A 244 0.45 -27.71 -1.75
C LYS A 244 -0.58 -28.08 -0.69
N ILE A 245 -1.84 -27.88 -1.03
CA ILE A 245 -3.00 -28.19 -0.19
C ILE A 245 -3.40 -29.65 -0.43
N ASP A 246 -3.76 -30.40 0.63
CA ASP A 246 -4.39 -31.72 0.45
C ASP A 246 -5.67 -31.55 -0.39
N PRO A 247 -5.77 -32.17 -1.58
CA PRO A 247 -6.90 -31.95 -2.49
C PRO A 247 -8.24 -32.44 -1.90
N ASN A 248 -8.20 -33.29 -0.88
CA ASN A 248 -9.39 -33.79 -0.19
C ASN A 248 -9.85 -32.86 0.93
N LEU A 249 -9.02 -31.89 1.32
CA LEU A 249 -9.35 -30.90 2.34
C LEU A 249 -10.33 -29.87 1.77
N SER A 250 -11.36 -29.59 2.54
CA SER A 250 -12.32 -28.55 2.24
C SER A 250 -12.77 -27.84 3.50
N ILE A 251 -13.14 -26.57 3.37
CA ILE A 251 -13.64 -25.76 4.46
C ILE A 251 -14.99 -25.15 4.10
N LYS A 252 -15.88 -25.11 5.08
CA LYS A 252 -17.12 -24.34 5.03
C LYS A 252 -17.04 -23.21 6.05
N LEU A 253 -17.08 -21.98 5.56
CA LEU A 253 -17.22 -20.78 6.38
C LEU A 253 -18.70 -20.47 6.54
N GLU A 254 -19.20 -20.49 7.78
CA GLU A 254 -20.56 -20.07 8.12
C GLU A 254 -20.64 -18.55 8.34
N THR A 255 -19.50 -17.89 8.51
CA THR A 255 -19.38 -16.43 8.62
C THR A 255 -18.54 -15.88 7.46
N GLU A 256 -18.95 -14.74 6.91
CA GLU A 256 -18.17 -14.04 5.88
C GLU A 256 -17.00 -13.24 6.50
N TYR A 257 -15.80 -13.41 5.92
CA TYR A 257 -14.64 -12.55 6.16
C TYR A 257 -14.74 -11.24 5.38
N ALA A 258 -13.93 -10.25 5.75
CA ALA A 258 -13.87 -8.97 5.05
C ALA A 258 -13.00 -9.08 3.78
N ASN A 259 -13.50 -8.63 2.64
CA ASN A 259 -12.79 -8.71 1.36
C ASN A 259 -11.41 -8.00 1.37
N GLN A 260 -11.27 -6.94 2.18
CA GLN A 260 -10.00 -6.21 2.32
C GLN A 260 -8.90 -7.02 3.06
N TYR A 261 -9.28 -8.08 3.78
CA TYR A 261 -8.40 -8.99 4.51
C TYR A 261 -8.86 -10.44 4.27
N ASN A 262 -8.81 -10.90 3.02
CA ASN A 262 -9.34 -12.21 2.65
C ASN A 262 -8.40 -13.39 2.93
N GLY A 263 -7.12 -13.13 3.23
CA GLY A 263 -6.13 -14.17 3.56
C GLY A 263 -5.76 -15.12 2.41
N GLY A 264 -6.22 -14.88 1.18
CA GLY A 264 -6.18 -15.90 0.10
C GLY A 264 -7.55 -16.43 -0.29
N GLY A 265 -8.63 -15.99 0.37
CA GLY A 265 -10.01 -16.31 0.01
C GLY A 265 -10.59 -17.44 0.87
N ASN A 266 -11.48 -18.26 0.29
CA ASN A 266 -12.25 -19.23 1.08
C ASN A 266 -11.40 -20.33 1.73
N ASP A 267 -10.31 -20.73 1.07
CA ASP A 267 -9.44 -21.79 1.53
C ASP A 267 -8.30 -21.27 2.43
N ALA A 268 -8.24 -19.96 2.73
CA ALA A 268 -7.13 -19.35 3.48
C ALA A 268 -6.82 -20.01 4.83
N LEU A 269 -7.82 -20.58 5.50
CA LEU A 269 -7.62 -21.23 6.81
C LEU A 269 -7.17 -22.69 6.73
N ILE A 270 -6.92 -23.20 5.52
CA ILE A 270 -6.51 -24.57 5.24
C ILE A 270 -5.49 -24.63 4.10
N ASP A 271 -4.83 -23.52 3.78
CA ASP A 271 -3.98 -23.39 2.60
C ASP A 271 -2.48 -23.62 2.91
N GLY A 272 -2.16 -23.83 4.19
CA GLY A 272 -0.81 -24.06 4.69
C GLY A 272 0.02 -22.78 4.87
N VAL A 273 -0.55 -21.60 4.62
CA VAL A 273 0.14 -20.32 4.74
C VAL A 273 -0.02 -19.78 6.16
N HIS A 274 1.10 -19.61 6.84
CA HIS A 274 1.12 -19.02 8.19
C HIS A 274 1.35 -17.51 8.15
N GLY A 275 0.61 -16.80 8.99
CA GLY A 275 0.70 -15.35 9.13
C GLY A 275 1.99 -14.90 9.81
N ALA A 276 2.56 -13.80 9.33
CA ALA A 276 3.66 -13.10 10.02
C ALA A 276 3.10 -12.09 11.02
N ILE A 277 3.96 -11.55 11.89
CA ILE A 277 3.57 -10.55 12.90
C ILE A 277 3.08 -9.22 12.29
N ASP A 278 3.34 -8.99 11.00
CA ASP A 278 2.76 -7.90 10.24
C ASP A 278 1.56 -8.44 9.45
N PHE A 279 0.36 -7.97 9.81
CA PHE A 279 -0.87 -8.44 9.17
C PHE A 279 -0.96 -8.10 7.68
N ARG A 280 -0.15 -7.13 7.21
CA ARG A 280 -0.15 -6.65 5.83
C ARG A 280 0.58 -7.60 4.86
N THR A 281 1.15 -8.69 5.36
CA THR A 281 1.70 -9.76 4.50
C THR A 281 0.62 -10.47 3.69
N GLY A 282 -0.65 -10.35 4.10
CA GLY A 282 -1.80 -10.85 3.34
C GLY A 282 -2.22 -12.29 3.65
N ALA A 283 -1.52 -12.97 4.57
CA ALA A 283 -1.82 -14.33 5.01
C ALA A 283 -2.90 -14.43 6.11
N TRP A 284 -3.42 -13.29 6.58
CA TRP A 284 -4.44 -13.28 7.62
C TRP A 284 -5.83 -13.06 7.03
N GLN A 285 -6.79 -13.90 7.40
CA GLN A 285 -8.20 -13.72 7.12
C GLN A 285 -8.87 -12.93 8.26
N GLY A 286 -9.46 -11.79 7.92
CA GLY A 286 -10.00 -10.81 8.86
C GLY A 286 -11.52 -10.82 8.98
N TYR A 287 -12.01 -10.76 10.21
CA TYR A 287 -13.43 -10.70 10.57
C TYR A 287 -13.70 -9.48 11.46
N HIS A 288 -14.60 -8.58 11.03
CA HIS A 288 -14.95 -7.37 11.77
C HIS A 288 -16.32 -7.52 12.45
N ASP A 289 -16.37 -7.34 13.77
CA ASP A 289 -17.60 -7.51 14.59
C ASP A 289 -18.34 -8.84 14.32
N LYS A 290 -17.56 -9.88 13.99
CA LYS A 290 -18.05 -11.18 13.56
C LYS A 290 -17.15 -12.28 14.10
N ASP A 291 -17.76 -13.34 14.62
CA ASP A 291 -17.07 -14.55 15.04
C ASP A 291 -16.60 -15.36 13.82
N LEU A 292 -15.44 -15.99 13.92
CA LEU A 292 -15.09 -17.06 12.99
C LEU A 292 -16.00 -18.27 13.29
N LYS A 293 -16.60 -18.85 12.25
CA LYS A 293 -17.30 -20.13 12.30
C LYS A 293 -16.90 -20.96 11.08
N ALA A 294 -15.97 -21.88 11.28
CA ALA A 294 -15.40 -22.70 10.24
C ALA A 294 -15.64 -24.18 10.51
N THR A 295 -15.96 -24.95 9.48
CA THR A 295 -15.96 -26.41 9.53
C THR A 295 -15.01 -26.95 8.45
N VAL A 296 -13.92 -27.57 8.88
CA VAL A 296 -12.95 -28.25 8.04
C VAL A 296 -13.35 -29.71 7.90
N ASN A 297 -13.31 -30.23 6.67
CA ASN A 297 -13.50 -31.64 6.32
C ASN A 297 -12.19 -32.20 5.76
N LEU A 298 -11.61 -33.17 6.47
CA LEU A 298 -10.34 -33.83 6.13
C LEU A 298 -10.43 -34.79 4.93
N GLY A 299 -11.63 -34.94 4.35
CA GLY A 299 -11.91 -35.82 3.21
C GLY A 299 -12.19 -37.27 3.60
N SER A 300 -11.51 -37.77 4.63
CA SER A 300 -11.71 -39.10 5.21
C SER A 300 -11.48 -39.07 6.72
N SER A 301 -11.95 -40.10 7.42
CA SER A 301 -11.59 -40.29 8.83
C SER A 301 -10.09 -40.54 8.96
N LYS A 302 -9.41 -39.74 9.79
CA LYS A 302 -7.96 -39.80 10.05
C LYS A 302 -7.72 -39.71 11.55
N GLU A 303 -6.67 -40.36 12.04
CA GLU A 303 -6.24 -40.19 13.44
C GLU A 303 -5.61 -38.81 13.61
N VAL A 304 -6.28 -37.93 14.36
CA VAL A 304 -5.82 -36.57 14.65
C VAL A 304 -5.39 -36.51 16.11
N LYS A 305 -4.13 -36.12 16.33
CA LYS A 305 -3.57 -35.92 17.68
C LYS A 305 -4.01 -34.58 18.23
N THR A 306 -3.75 -33.52 17.49
CA THR A 306 -4.05 -32.14 17.89
C THR A 306 -4.61 -31.34 16.73
N VAL A 307 -5.32 -30.27 17.05
CA VAL A 307 -5.64 -29.18 16.10
C VAL A 307 -5.12 -27.88 16.70
N SER A 308 -4.41 -27.11 15.88
CA SER A 308 -3.94 -25.78 16.24
C SER A 308 -4.54 -24.71 15.34
N VAL A 309 -4.75 -23.51 15.89
CA VAL A 309 -5.22 -22.33 15.17
C VAL A 309 -4.45 -21.12 15.64
N ASN A 310 -3.90 -20.29 14.75
CA ASN A 310 -3.25 -19.04 15.17
C ASN A 310 -4.16 -17.83 15.03
N PHE A 311 -3.96 -16.92 15.97
CA PHE A 311 -4.62 -15.61 16.02
C PHE A 311 -3.57 -14.53 16.13
N MET A 312 -3.79 -13.41 15.45
CA MET A 312 -2.95 -12.22 15.59
C MET A 312 -3.60 -11.20 16.52
N GLN A 313 -2.76 -10.43 17.20
CA GLN A 313 -3.12 -9.20 17.88
C GLN A 313 -2.24 -8.05 17.39
N ASP A 314 -2.87 -6.90 17.17
CA ASP A 314 -2.25 -5.57 17.08
C ASP A 314 -3.34 -4.57 17.50
N GLN A 315 -3.37 -4.25 18.80
CA GLN A 315 -4.48 -3.49 19.37
C GLN A 315 -4.56 -2.08 18.77
N ARG A 316 -3.42 -1.45 18.45
CA ARG A 316 -3.41 -0.11 17.81
C ARG A 316 -4.15 -0.10 16.47
N SER A 317 -4.13 -1.23 15.77
CA SER A 317 -4.86 -1.49 14.52
C SER A 317 -6.25 -2.11 14.75
N TRP A 318 -6.71 -2.15 16.00
CA TRP A 318 -8.01 -2.66 16.45
C TRP A 318 -8.14 -4.19 16.28
N ILE A 319 -7.02 -4.90 16.15
CA ILE A 319 -6.95 -6.36 15.99
C ILE A 319 -6.72 -6.98 17.38
N PHE A 320 -7.68 -7.77 17.84
CA PHE A 320 -7.66 -8.40 19.16
C PHE A 320 -7.68 -9.92 19.04
N TYR A 321 -7.05 -10.59 20.01
CA TYR A 321 -7.26 -12.03 20.19
C TYR A 321 -8.76 -12.32 20.43
N PRO A 322 -9.26 -13.49 20.02
CA PRO A 322 -10.63 -13.87 20.33
C PRO A 322 -10.83 -13.97 21.84
N SER A 323 -12.04 -13.71 22.34
CA SER A 323 -12.32 -13.85 23.78
C SER A 323 -12.34 -15.31 24.24
N GLU A 324 -12.76 -16.20 23.34
CA GLU A 324 -12.71 -17.64 23.52
C GLU A 324 -12.68 -18.36 22.16
N VAL A 325 -12.13 -19.57 22.18
CA VAL A 325 -12.09 -20.48 21.04
C VAL A 325 -12.67 -21.82 21.48
N SER A 326 -13.65 -22.32 20.73
CA SER A 326 -14.18 -23.67 20.89
C SER A 326 -13.83 -24.51 19.68
N CYS A 327 -13.59 -25.80 19.95
CA CYS A 327 -13.33 -26.81 18.94
C CYS A 327 -14.27 -27.98 19.18
N SER A 328 -14.94 -28.45 18.14
CA SER A 328 -15.69 -29.69 18.16
C SER A 328 -15.35 -30.56 16.97
N VAL A 329 -15.43 -31.87 17.17
CA VAL A 329 -14.95 -32.85 16.19
C VAL A 329 -16.02 -33.90 15.91
N SER A 330 -16.01 -34.44 14.69
CA SER A 330 -16.98 -35.45 14.26
C SER A 330 -16.37 -36.43 13.25
N GLU A 331 -16.81 -37.69 13.29
CA GLU A 331 -16.52 -38.69 12.25
C GLU A 331 -17.49 -38.62 11.07
N ASN A 332 -18.74 -38.15 11.28
CA ASN A 332 -19.81 -38.21 10.29
C ASN A 332 -20.33 -36.83 9.83
N GLY A 333 -19.88 -35.76 10.49
CA GLY A 333 -20.25 -34.39 10.14
C GLY A 333 -21.62 -33.93 10.68
N THR A 334 -22.30 -34.78 11.46
CA THR A 334 -23.59 -34.45 12.12
C THR A 334 -23.48 -34.48 13.64
N ASP A 335 -22.80 -35.50 14.19
CA ASP A 335 -22.65 -35.69 15.63
C ASP A 335 -21.30 -35.13 16.07
N PHE A 336 -21.32 -33.89 16.60
CA PHE A 336 -20.12 -33.21 17.08
C PHE A 336 -19.90 -33.45 18.57
N THR A 337 -18.66 -33.80 18.91
CA THR A 337 -18.18 -33.84 20.30
C THR A 337 -17.43 -32.55 20.60
N GLU A 338 -17.92 -31.77 21.56
CA GLU A 338 -17.28 -30.54 22.02
C GLU A 338 -16.04 -30.83 22.88
N LEU A 339 -14.96 -30.10 22.62
CA LEU A 339 -13.74 -30.11 23.44
C LEU A 339 -13.78 -28.96 24.46
N PRO A 340 -12.92 -28.99 25.51
CA PRO A 340 -12.85 -27.91 26.48
C PRO A 340 -12.53 -26.56 25.82
N ILE A 341 -13.40 -25.58 26.05
CA ILE A 341 -13.27 -24.21 25.53
C ILE A 341 -11.99 -23.57 26.06
N GLN A 342 -11.24 -22.91 25.17
CA GLN A 342 -10.06 -22.13 25.52
C GLN A 342 -10.46 -20.66 25.65
N LYS A 343 -10.42 -20.11 26.87
CA LYS A 343 -10.68 -18.69 27.13
C LYS A 343 -9.39 -17.88 27.03
N ILE A 344 -9.47 -16.69 26.45
CA ILE A 344 -8.31 -15.82 26.28
C ILE A 344 -8.66 -14.44 26.84
N ASP A 345 -7.80 -13.94 27.71
CA ASP A 345 -7.88 -12.55 28.15
C ASP A 345 -7.24 -11.63 27.10
N GLY A 346 -8.01 -11.31 26.07
CA GLY A 346 -7.59 -10.38 25.00
C GLY A 346 -7.73 -8.90 25.38
N GLY A 347 -8.32 -8.59 26.55
CA GLY A 347 -8.65 -7.22 26.95
C GLY A 347 -7.51 -6.48 27.64
N ILE A 348 -6.39 -7.16 27.92
CA ILE A 348 -5.21 -6.57 28.53
C ILE A 348 -4.57 -5.61 27.52
N PRO A 349 -4.44 -4.31 27.84
CA PRO A 349 -3.80 -3.35 26.95
C PRO A 349 -2.39 -3.80 26.56
N SER A 350 -2.09 -3.79 25.27
CA SER A 350 -0.79 -4.14 24.72
C SER A 350 -0.39 -3.18 23.60
N GLU A 351 0.85 -2.72 23.63
CA GLU A 351 1.45 -1.97 22.52
C GLU A 351 2.18 -2.88 21.52
N GLU A 352 2.39 -4.15 21.88
CA GLU A 352 3.07 -5.13 21.05
C GLU A 352 2.08 -5.91 20.18
N ALA A 353 2.46 -6.07 18.91
CA ALA A 353 1.84 -7.05 18.04
C ALA A 353 2.30 -8.45 18.43
N GLY A 354 1.45 -9.45 18.22
CA GLY A 354 1.77 -10.82 18.61
C GLY A 354 0.91 -11.86 17.92
N ILE A 355 1.41 -13.09 17.94
CA ILE A 355 0.70 -14.28 17.44
C ILE A 355 0.48 -15.21 18.63
N LYS A 356 -0.72 -15.74 18.74
CA LYS A 356 -1.08 -16.75 19.73
C LYS A 356 -1.66 -17.99 19.04
N THR A 357 -1.00 -19.12 19.23
CA THR A 357 -1.48 -20.43 18.81
C THR A 357 -2.35 -21.03 19.90
N ILE A 358 -3.56 -21.45 19.54
CA ILE A 358 -4.48 -22.20 20.40
C ILE A 358 -4.49 -23.65 19.94
N GLN A 359 -4.22 -24.58 20.85
CA GLN A 359 -4.13 -26.01 20.55
C GLN A 359 -5.19 -26.80 21.33
N PHE A 360 -5.82 -27.75 20.64
CA PHE A 360 -6.77 -28.72 21.21
C PHE A 360 -6.22 -30.13 21.06
N GLU A 361 -6.22 -30.89 22.16
CA GLU A 361 -5.91 -32.32 22.16
C GLU A 361 -7.14 -33.12 21.75
N ILE A 362 -6.98 -34.01 20.76
CA ILE A 362 -8.06 -34.82 20.18
C ILE A 362 -7.79 -36.31 20.41
N ASN A 363 -6.66 -36.81 19.92
CA ASN A 363 -6.21 -38.20 20.02
C ASN A 363 -7.29 -39.23 19.63
N LYS A 364 -7.97 -39.00 18.49
CA LYS A 364 -9.10 -39.81 17.98
C LYS A 364 -9.15 -39.78 16.45
N ASN A 365 -9.83 -40.78 15.87
CA ASN A 365 -10.22 -40.75 14.46
C ASN A 365 -11.37 -39.76 14.26
N ILE A 366 -11.18 -38.79 13.37
CA ILE A 366 -12.19 -37.78 13.03
C ILE A 366 -12.10 -37.45 11.54
N GLN A 367 -13.17 -36.91 10.99
CA GLN A 367 -13.19 -36.38 9.62
C GLN A 367 -13.49 -34.87 9.59
N PHE A 368 -14.25 -34.37 10.56
CA PHE A 368 -14.68 -32.97 10.60
C PHE A 368 -14.18 -32.28 11.86
N ILE A 369 -13.74 -31.03 11.70
CA ILE A 369 -13.30 -30.15 12.77
C ILE A 369 -14.11 -28.85 12.62
N LYS A 370 -14.84 -28.47 13.65
CA LYS A 370 -15.56 -27.19 13.73
C LYS A 370 -14.83 -26.28 14.72
N ILE A 371 -14.42 -25.11 14.24
CA ILE A 371 -13.80 -24.04 15.04
C ILE A 371 -14.77 -22.86 15.12
N ILE A 372 -15.00 -22.40 16.34
CA ILE A 372 -15.67 -21.12 16.60
C ILE A 372 -14.73 -20.26 17.44
N ALA A 373 -14.33 -19.11 16.91
CA ALA A 373 -13.54 -18.12 17.65
C ALA A 373 -14.38 -16.86 17.83
N LYS A 374 -14.69 -16.52 19.07
CA LYS A 374 -15.51 -15.36 19.38
C LYS A 374 -14.71 -14.08 19.24
N ASN A 375 -15.22 -13.16 18.43
CA ASN A 375 -14.62 -11.85 18.28
C ASN A 375 -14.66 -11.12 19.64
N PHE A 376 -13.63 -10.31 19.92
CA PHE A 376 -13.56 -9.52 21.14
C PHE A 376 -14.76 -8.56 21.30
N GLY A 377 -15.32 -8.09 20.19
CA GLY A 377 -16.51 -7.25 20.16
C GLY A 377 -16.18 -5.77 20.31
N ASP A 378 -16.74 -5.13 21.34
CA ASP A 378 -16.56 -3.69 21.57
C ASP A 378 -15.15 -3.38 22.08
N LEU A 379 -14.51 -2.35 21.50
CA LEU A 379 -13.18 -1.92 21.92
C LEU A 379 -13.21 -1.40 23.37
N PRO A 380 -12.25 -1.79 24.23
CA PRO A 380 -12.33 -1.53 25.66
C PRO A 380 -12.13 -0.05 25.99
N LYS A 381 -12.69 0.38 27.13
CA LYS A 381 -12.49 1.75 27.63
C LYS A 381 -11.00 2.00 27.89
N GLY A 382 -10.47 3.06 27.29
CA GLY A 382 -9.03 3.39 27.33
C GLY A 382 -8.30 3.06 26.02
N HIS A 383 -8.93 2.35 25.10
CA HIS A 383 -8.43 2.16 23.75
C HIS A 383 -8.62 3.42 22.89
N LEU A 384 -7.67 3.72 21.98
CA LEU A 384 -7.74 4.88 21.08
C LEU A 384 -8.99 4.88 20.19
N GLY A 385 -9.50 3.68 19.87
CA GLY A 385 -10.72 3.46 19.10
C GLY A 385 -11.97 3.20 19.95
N TYR A 386 -12.00 3.57 21.24
CA TYR A 386 -13.15 3.31 22.12
C TYR A 386 -14.49 3.73 21.48
N GLY A 387 -15.47 2.83 21.53
CA GLY A 387 -16.76 2.96 20.82
C GLY A 387 -16.79 2.28 19.43
N GLY A 388 -15.65 1.83 18.93
CA GLY A 388 -15.54 0.98 17.74
C GLY A 388 -15.62 -0.52 18.03
N LYS A 389 -15.49 -1.32 16.97
CA LYS A 389 -15.54 -2.78 16.98
C LYS A 389 -14.18 -3.40 16.68
N ALA A 390 -13.90 -4.53 17.28
CA ALA A 390 -12.64 -5.25 17.09
C ALA A 390 -12.62 -6.08 15.80
N TRP A 391 -11.42 -6.20 15.26
CA TRP A 391 -11.05 -7.18 14.25
C TRP A 391 -10.56 -8.47 14.91
N LEU A 392 -10.91 -9.59 14.30
CA LEU A 392 -10.37 -10.91 14.57
C LEU A 392 -9.59 -11.38 13.33
N PHE A 393 -8.32 -11.72 13.50
CA PHE A 393 -7.44 -12.18 12.43
C PHE A 393 -7.01 -13.62 12.70
N VAL A 394 -7.19 -14.49 11.70
CA VAL A 394 -6.91 -15.93 11.77
C VAL A 394 -6.15 -16.33 10.50
N ASP A 395 -5.10 -17.15 10.62
CA ASP A 395 -4.32 -17.62 9.47
C ASP A 395 -4.71 -19.05 9.08
N GLU A 396 -4.47 -20.06 9.92
CA GLU A 396 -4.50 -21.48 9.54
C GLU A 396 -5.12 -22.35 10.64
N ILE A 397 -5.92 -23.36 10.26
CA ILE A 397 -6.42 -24.43 11.12
C ILE A 397 -5.64 -25.71 10.78
N SER A 398 -4.62 -26.02 11.58
CA SER A 398 -3.68 -27.11 11.30
C SER A 398 -3.96 -28.36 12.15
N PRO A 399 -4.54 -29.43 11.58
CA PRO A 399 -4.62 -30.73 12.23
C PRO A 399 -3.28 -31.48 12.14
N LEU A 400 -2.81 -32.02 13.26
CA LEU A 400 -1.66 -32.92 13.29
C LEU A 400 -2.13 -34.37 13.21
N THR A 401 -1.93 -35.01 12.06
CA THR A 401 -2.27 -36.42 11.83
C THR A 401 -1.09 -37.35 12.09
N SER A 402 -1.35 -38.57 12.56
CA SER A 402 -0.32 -39.59 12.82
C SER A 402 0.52 -39.98 11.59
N GLU A 403 -0.02 -39.82 10.39
CA GLU A 403 0.62 -40.17 9.11
C GLU A 403 1.52 -39.06 8.54
N GLY A 404 1.56 -37.88 9.17
CA GLY A 404 2.25 -36.67 8.66
C GLY A 404 3.59 -36.35 9.30
N GLY A 405 4.22 -37.30 9.99
CA GLY A 405 5.55 -37.12 10.58
C GLY A 405 6.66 -37.59 9.64
N ASN A 406 7.21 -36.66 8.85
CA ASN A 406 8.59 -36.72 8.37
C ASN A 406 9.11 -35.31 8.07
#